data_AF-A0A1M5N769-F1
#
_entry.id   AF-A0A1M5N769-F1
#
_cell.length_a   1.000
_cell.length_b   1.000
_cell.length_c   1.000
_cell.angle_alpha   90.00
_cell.angle_beta   90.00
_cell.angle_gamma   90.00
#
_symmetry.space_group_name_H-M   'P 1'
#
loop_
_entity.id
_entity.type
_entity.pdbx_description
1 polymer ?
#
loop_
_entity_poly.entity_id
_entity_poly.type
_entity_poly.pdbx_seq_one_letter_code
_entity_poly.pdbx_strand_id
1 'polypeptide(L)' 'MEAINRVDAVKWVATMVQLIGYGLTGLNYTPWNIYAFVIGIILWFAVGVMWKDRAIMVVHVGAFISLVGGYLNAS' A
#
# COMPACT_ATOMS: atom_id res chain seq x y z
N MET A 1 -14.77 25.26 3.20
CA MET A 1 -13.79 24.16 3.18
C MET A 1 -14.56 22.91 2.80
N GLU A 2 -14.15 22.22 1.73
CA GLU A 2 -14.81 20.97 1.34
C GLU A 2 -14.48 19.89 2.37
N ALA A 3 -15.49 19.22 2.92
CA ALA A 3 -15.28 18.19 3.92
C ALA A 3 -14.56 17.00 3.26
N ILE A 4 -13.50 16.49 3.90
CA ILE A 4 -12.79 15.30 3.43
C ILE A 4 -13.80 14.16 3.34
N ASN A 5 -14.05 13.66 2.13
CA ASN A 5 -14.89 12.49 1.97
C ASN A 5 -14.15 11.24 2.49
N ARG A 6 -14.90 10.21 2.84
CA ARG A 6 -14.33 8.96 3.40
C ARG A 6 -13.23 8.37 2.52
N VAL A 7 -13.37 8.45 1.18
CA VAL A 7 -12.38 7.88 0.25
C VAL A 7 -11.07 8.66 0.29
N ASP A 8 -11.14 9.99 0.36
CA ASP A 8 -9.96 10.84 0.43
C ASP A 8 -9.18 10.64 1.73
N ALA A 9 -9.88 10.42 2.85
CA ALA A 9 -9.22 10.03 4.09
C ALA A 9 -8.43 8.71 3.93
N VAL A 10 -9.06 7.67 3.35
CA VAL A 10 -8.39 6.36 3.15
C VAL A 10 -7.21 6.49 2.19
N LYS A 11 -7.33 7.28 1.11
CA LYS A 11 -6.23 7.55 0.16
C LYS A 11 -5.02 8.19 0.82
N TRP A 12 -5.26 9.22 1.65
CA TRP A 12 -4.16 9.92 2.32
C TRP A 12 -3.48 9.02 3.35
N VAL A 13 -4.24 8.23 4.11
CA VAL A 13 -3.65 7.24 5.03
C VAL A 13 -2.86 6.19 4.25
N ALA A 14 -3.40 5.65 3.16
CA ALA A 14 -2.70 4.69 2.31
C ALA A 14 -1.38 5.27 1.78
N THR A 15 -1.42 6.52 1.31
CA THR A 15 -0.24 7.24 0.80
C THR A 15 0.82 7.42 1.88
N MET A 16 0.44 7.89 3.07
CA MET A 16 1.38 8.09 4.18
C MET A 16 2.07 6.79 4.58
N VAL A 17 1.30 5.71 4.72
CA VAL A 17 1.84 4.38 5.06
C VAL A 17 2.79 3.87 3.96
N GLN A 18 2.43 4.04 2.69
CA GLN A 18 3.29 3.62 1.57
C GLN A 18 4.60 4.42 1.54
N LEU A 19 4.56 5.74 1.81
CA LEU A 19 5.75 6.60 1.91
C LEU A 19 6.68 6.18 3.05
N ILE A 20 6.12 5.75 4.19
CA ILE A 20 6.92 5.15 5.27
C ILE A 20 7.61 3.87 4.75
N GLY A 21 6.90 3.00 4.03
CA GLY A 21 7.49 1.81 3.42
C GLY A 21 8.64 2.14 2.45
N TYR A 22 8.47 3.17 1.60
CA TYR A 22 9.54 3.66 0.72
C TYR A 22 10.73 4.20 1.50
N GLY A 23 10.48 4.98 2.55
CA GLY A 23 11.53 5.51 3.42
C GLY A 23 12.33 4.40 4.11
N LEU A 24 11.64 3.42 4.70
CA LEU A 24 12.28 2.27 5.34
C LEU A 24 13.08 1.42 4.35
N THR A 25 12.60 1.27 3.11
CA THR A 25 13.34 0.59 2.03
C THR A 25 14.61 1.33 1.66
N GLY A 26 14.54 2.65 1.48
CA GLY A 26 15.71 3.48 1.21
C GLY A 26 16.75 3.47 2.34
N LEU A 27 16.31 3.19 3.57
CA LEU A 27 17.16 3.04 4.76
C LEU A 27 17.58 1.58 5.04
N ASN A 28 17.21 0.63 4.18
CA ASN A 28 17.47 -0.82 4.34
C ASN A 28 16.90 -1.44 5.64
N TYR A 29 15.82 -0.88 6.20
CA TYR A 29 15.16 -1.44 7.38
C TYR A 29 14.18 -2.56 7.03
N THR A 30 14.67 -3.80 7.06
CA THR A 30 13.91 -5.03 6.83
C THR A 30 13.65 -5.76 8.17
N PRO A 31 12.45 -6.35 8.41
CA PRO A 31 11.28 -6.47 7.53
C PRO A 31 10.24 -5.36 7.68
N TRP A 32 10.53 -4.31 8.45
CA TRP A 32 9.56 -3.24 8.74
C TRP A 32 9.04 -2.52 7.49
N ASN A 33 9.89 -2.33 6.49
CA ASN A 33 9.49 -1.80 5.18
C ASN A 33 8.39 -2.65 4.52
N ILE A 34 8.51 -3.98 4.58
CA ILE A 34 7.57 -4.92 3.99
C ILE A 34 6.22 -4.85 4.70
N TYR A 35 6.21 -4.80 6.04
CA TYR A 35 4.97 -4.64 6.80
C TYR A 35 4.25 -3.32 6.48
N ALA A 36 5.00 -2.21 6.38
CA ALA A 36 4.44 -0.93 5.98
C ALA A 36 3.82 -1.01 4.57
N PHE A 37 4.52 -1.62 3.60
CA PHE A 37 3.98 -1.80 2.26
C PHE A 37 2.75 -2.71 2.21
N VAL A 38 2.68 -3.79 2.99
CA VAL A 38 1.48 -4.65 3.05
C VAL A 38 0.27 -3.88 3.54
N ILE A 39 0.42 -3.06 4.59
CA ILE A 39 -0.68 -2.22 5.10
C ILE A 39 -1.10 -1.21 4.02
N GLY A 40 -0.14 -0.53 3.38
CA GLY A 40 -0.42 0.42 2.31
C GLY A 40 -1.14 -0.22 1.11
N ILE A 41 -0.75 -1.43 0.72
CA ILE A 41 -1.39 -2.23 -0.34
C ILE A 41 -2.85 -2.53 0.00
N ILE A 42 -3.14 -2.97 1.24
CA ILE A 42 -4.52 -3.27 1.68
C ILE A 42 -5.39 -2.00 1.61
N LEU A 43 -4.86 -0.86 2.07
CA LEU A 43 -5.58 0.40 2.05
C LEU A 43 -5.84 0.89 0.63
N TRP A 44 -4.85 0.84 -0.27
CA TRP A 44 -5.04 1.22 -1.67
C TRP A 44 -5.96 0.27 -2.43
N PHE A 45 -5.95 -1.03 -2.10
CA PHE A 45 -6.95 -1.96 -2.62
C PHE A 45 -8.36 -1.56 -2.19
N ALA A 46 -8.55 -1.18 -0.92
CA ALA A 46 -9.83 -0.66 -0.43
C ALA A 46 -10.26 0.63 -1.16
N VAL A 47 -9.33 1.55 -1.46
CA VAL A 47 -9.60 2.72 -2.33
C VAL A 47 -10.09 2.28 -3.70
N GLY A 48 -9.43 1.30 -4.32
CA GLY A 48 -9.85 0.73 -5.62
C GLY A 48 -11.28 0.20 -5.58
N VAL A 49 -11.66 -0.50 -4.51
CA VAL A 49 -13.05 -0.96 -4.29
C VAL A 49 -14.01 0.22 -4.15
N MET A 50 -13.67 1.24 -3.35
CA MET A 50 -14.51 2.43 -3.13
C MET A 50 -14.73 3.24 -4.42
N TRP A 51 -13.73 3.29 -5.30
CA TRP A 51 -13.80 3.94 -6.61
C TRP A 51 -14.35 3.04 -7.72
N LYS A 52 -14.56 1.75 -7.45
CA LYS A 52 -14.86 0.72 -8.47
C LYS A 52 -13.80 0.68 -9.59
N ASP A 53 -12.57 1.04 -9.27
CA ASP A 53 -11.44 1.08 -10.20
C ASP A 53 -10.70 -0.26 -10.18
N ARG A 54 -10.88 -1.03 -11.25
CA ARG A 54 -10.25 -2.35 -11.41
C ARG A 54 -8.74 -2.27 -11.61
N ALA A 55 -8.22 -1.18 -12.18
CA ALA A 55 -6.79 -1.02 -12.37
C ALA A 55 -6.07 -0.85 -11.02
N ILE A 56 -6.64 -0.03 -10.12
CA ILE A 56 -6.11 0.14 -8.76
C ILE A 56 -6.17 -1.19 -7.98
N MET A 57 -7.24 -1.96 -8.11
CA MET A 57 -7.33 -3.27 -7.44
C MET A 57 -6.27 -4.25 -7.96
N VAL A 58 -6.14 -4.38 -9.29
CA VAL A 58 -5.21 -5.33 -9.91
C VAL A 58 -3.75 -4.99 -9.60
N VAL A 59 -3.37 -3.70 -9.66
CA VAL A 59 -1.98 -3.31 -9.38
C VAL A 59 -1.58 -3.63 -7.92
N HIS A 60 -2.50 -3.50 -6.97
CA HIS A 60 -2.21 -3.80 -5.56
C HIS A 60 -2.21 -5.30 -5.26
N VAL A 61 -3.01 -6.12 -5.96
CA VAL A 61 -2.87 -7.58 -5.92
C VAL A 61 -1.52 -8.02 -6.49
N GLY A 62 -1.11 -7.47 -7.64
CA GLY A 62 0.20 -7.75 -8.23
C GLY A 62 1.36 -7.32 -7.32
N ALA A 63 1.25 -6.15 -6.70
CA ALA A 63 2.23 -5.65 -5.73
C ALA A 63 2.32 -6.57 -4.49
N PHE A 64 1.19 -7.06 -3.98
CA PHE A 64 1.14 -7.99 -2.86
C PHE A 64 1.89 -9.29 -3.18
N ILE A 65 1.55 -9.92 -4.32
CA ILE A 65 2.18 -11.18 -4.76
C ILE A 65 3.69 -10.98 -4.93
N SER A 66 4.10 -9.88 -5.58
CA SER A 66 5.51 -9.58 -5.81
C SER A 66 6.28 -9.36 -4.50
N LEU A 67 5.69 -8.60 -3.57
CA LEU A 67 6.31 -8.27 -2.28
C LEU A 67 6.45 -9.51 -1.39
N VAL A 68 5.38 -10.30 -1.26
CA VAL A 68 5.39 -11.51 -0.42
C VAL A 68 6.26 -12.60 -1.06
N GLY A 69 6.15 -12.81 -2.37
CA GLY A 69 7.00 -13.77 -3.09
C GLY A 69 8.49 -13.40 -2.97
N GLY A 70 8.83 -12.12 -3.11
CA GLY A 70 10.19 -11.63 -2.91
C GLY A 70 10.68 -11.83 -1.48
N TYR A 71 9.85 -11.53 -0.47
CA TYR A 71 10.20 -11.75 0.94
C TYR A 71 10.45 -13.21 1.25
N LEU A 72 9.56 -14.12 0.83
CA LEU A 72 9.68 -15.56 1.07
C LEU A 72 10.88 -16.19 0.34
N ASN A 73 11.25 -15.69 -0.83
CA ASN A 73 12.43 -16.17 -1.55
C ASN A 73 13.75 -15.67 -0.93
N ALA A 74 13.73 -14.53 -0.26
CA ALA A 74 14.91 -13.91 0.33
C ALA A 74 15.10 -14.25 1.83
N SER A 75 14.15 -14.98 2.44
CA SER A 75 14.21 -15.43 3.84
C SER A 75 14.68 -16.88 3.95
#